data_AF-A0A8J2H8N6-F1
#
_entry.id   AF-A0A8J2H8N6-F1
#
_cell.length_a   1.000
_cell.length_b   1.000
_cell.length_c   1.000
_cell.angle_alpha   90.00
_cell.angle_beta   90.00
_cell.angle_gamma   90.00
#
_symmetry.space_group_name_H-M   'P 1'
#
loop_
_entity.id
_entity.type
_entity.pdbx_description
1 polymer ?
#
loop_
_entity_poly.entity_id
_entity_poly.type
_entity_poly.pdbx_seq_one_letter_code
_entity_poly.pdbx_strand_id
1 'polypeptide(L)'
;MNWIVPEKFLAFSGPSTEPGTLYHAPERYHEYFKENNISTVIRLNKESYDSSRFTKIGINHYDIYLPDGSVPSRKVLYRFLYISEVTNGPIAVHCKVRK
;
A
#
# COMPACT_ATOMS: atom_id res chain seq x y z
N MET A 1 11.10 -2.87 -3.77
CA MET A 1 10.47 -2.42 -2.51
C MET A 1 11.58 -1.89 -1.63
N ASN A 2 11.35 -0.82 -0.89
CA ASN A 2 12.38 -0.20 -0.05
C ASN A 2 11.78 0.18 1.30
N TRP A 3 12.48 -0.17 2.37
CA TRP A 3 12.16 0.35 3.70
C TRP A 3 12.54 1.84 3.74
N ILE A 4 11.57 2.67 4.11
CA ILE A 4 11.79 4.10 4.36
C ILE A 4 12.11 4.32 5.83
N VAL A 5 11.36 3.63 6.69
CA VAL A 5 11.64 3.50 8.11
C VAL A 5 11.63 2.01 8.43
N PRO A 6 12.77 1.41 8.83
CA PRO A 6 12.84 -0.01 9.15
C PRO A 6 11.71 -0.43 10.09
N GLU A 7 11.05 -1.55 9.78
CA GLU A 7 9.97 -2.12 10.57
C GLU A 7 8.74 -1.22 10.78
N LYS A 8 8.66 -0.07 10.10
CA LYS A 8 7.49 0.81 10.16
C LYS A 8 6.91 1.16 8.80
N PHE A 9 7.71 1.62 7.85
CA PHE A 9 7.23 2.06 6.55
C PHE A 9 7.99 1.39 5.41
N LEU A 10 7.28 0.57 4.64
CA LEU A 10 7.76 -0.05 3.41
C LEU A 10 7.13 0.63 2.20
N ALA A 11 7.93 1.20 1.31
CA ALA A 11 7.46 1.69 0.03
C ALA A 11 7.58 0.59 -1.04
N PHE A 12 6.53 0.35 -1.81
CA PHE A 12 6.55 -0.63 -2.90
C PHE A 12 5.85 -0.16 -4.17
N SER A 13 6.17 -0.82 -5.28
CA SER A 13 5.51 -0.57 -6.56
C SER A 13 4.08 -1.10 -6.51
N GLY A 14 3.11 -0.28 -6.94
CA GLY A 14 1.70 -0.62 -6.85
C GLY A 14 1.34 -1.87 -7.64
N PRO A 15 0.58 -2.82 -7.05
CA PRO A 15 0.11 -3.99 -7.77
C PRO A 15 -0.87 -3.63 -8.89
N SER A 16 -0.99 -4.51 -9.89
CA SER A 16 -2.06 -4.44 -10.88
C SER A 16 -2.53 -5.85 -11.26
N THR A 17 -3.80 -5.94 -11.61
CA THR A 17 -4.42 -7.15 -12.17
C THR A 17 -4.90 -6.94 -13.61
N GLU A 18 -4.61 -5.78 -14.19
CA GLU A 18 -4.94 -5.47 -15.58
C GLU A 18 -4.16 -6.38 -16.55
N PRO A 19 -4.81 -7.00 -17.56
CA PRO A 19 -4.12 -7.81 -18.56
C PRO A 19 -3.02 -7.02 -19.29
N GLY A 20 -1.85 -7.64 -19.49
CA GLY A 20 -0.73 -7.02 -20.20
C GLY A 20 0.03 -5.95 -19.39
N THR A 21 -0.29 -5.77 -18.12
CA THR A 21 0.40 -4.83 -17.24
C THR A 21 1.83 -5.28 -16.92
N LEU A 22 2.75 -4.32 -16.77
CA LEU A 22 4.14 -4.57 -16.34
C LEU A 22 4.27 -4.68 -14.80
N TYR A 23 3.22 -4.37 -14.06
CA TYR A 23 3.20 -4.44 -12.61
C TYR A 23 2.87 -5.86 -12.13
N HIS A 24 3.24 -6.17 -10.89
CA HIS A 24 2.98 -7.48 -10.31
C HIS A 24 1.59 -7.56 -9.70
N ALA A 25 1.00 -8.76 -9.67
CA ALA A 25 -0.22 -9.02 -8.92
C ALA A 25 0.04 -8.93 -7.40
N PRO A 26 -0.98 -8.66 -6.57
CA PRO A 26 -0.85 -8.63 -5.11
C PRO A 26 -0.15 -9.85 -4.51
N GLU A 27 -0.38 -11.04 -5.07
CA GLU A 27 0.17 -12.32 -4.59
C GLU A 27 1.70 -12.34 -4.53
N ARG A 28 2.35 -11.62 -5.45
CA ARG A 28 3.81 -11.55 -5.50
C ARG A 28 4.42 -10.90 -4.25
N TYR A 29 3.63 -10.15 -3.49
CA TYR A 29 4.06 -9.49 -2.27
C TYR A 29 3.74 -10.30 -1.01
N HIS A 30 2.91 -11.36 -1.10
CA HIS A 30 2.37 -12.05 0.08
C HIS A 30 3.46 -12.68 0.94
N GLU A 31 4.40 -13.41 0.33
CA GLU A 31 5.48 -14.09 1.07
C GLU A 31 6.36 -13.08 1.81
N TYR A 32 6.85 -12.06 1.10
CA TYR A 32 7.65 -11.00 1.71
C TYR A 32 6.89 -10.26 2.81
N PHE A 33 5.60 -9.96 2.60
CA PHE A 33 4.78 -9.27 3.61
C PHE A 33 4.59 -10.10 4.86
N LYS A 34 4.39 -11.42 4.70
CA LYS A 34 4.28 -12.36 5.82
C LYS A 34 5.59 -12.49 6.60
N GLU A 35 6.72 -12.66 5.90
CA GLU A 35 8.04 -12.78 6.53
C GLU A 35 8.45 -11.52 7.30
N ASN A 36 8.01 -10.35 6.83
CA ASN A 36 8.33 -9.06 7.44
C ASN A 36 7.21 -8.52 8.33
N ASN A 37 6.22 -9.34 8.68
CA ASN A 37 5.10 -8.98 9.57
C ASN A 37 4.34 -7.72 9.13
N ILE A 38 4.25 -7.43 7.82
CA ILE A 38 3.46 -6.31 7.31
C ILE A 38 2.00 -6.52 7.72
N SER A 39 1.47 -5.60 8.53
CA SER A 39 0.11 -5.71 9.08
C SER A 39 -0.93 -4.93 8.26
N THR A 40 -0.47 -3.92 7.51
CA THR A 40 -1.35 -2.98 6.80
C THR A 40 -0.79 -2.57 5.45
N VAL A 41 -1.65 -2.47 4.44
CA VAL A 41 -1.39 -1.85 3.14
C VAL A 41 -2.19 -0.56 3.01
N ILE A 42 -1.54 0.51 2.58
CA ILE A 42 -2.19 1.77 2.19
C ILE A 42 -2.01 1.98 0.69
N ARG A 43 -3.13 2.12 -0.03
CA ARG A 43 -3.18 2.46 -1.46
C ARG A 43 -3.47 3.94 -1.63
N LEU A 44 -2.58 4.65 -2.32
CA LEU A 44 -2.72 6.10 -2.55
C LEU A 44 -3.27 6.45 -3.93
N ASN A 45 -3.31 5.53 -4.88
CA ASN A 45 -3.76 5.76 -6.26
C ASN A 45 -5.16 5.19 -6.53
N LYS A 46 -5.66 5.43 -7.76
CA LYS A 46 -6.87 4.78 -8.27
C LYS A 46 -6.70 3.26 -8.22
N GLU A 47 -7.77 2.57 -7.83
CA GLU A 47 -7.84 1.11 -7.76
C GLU A 47 -7.41 0.43 -9.06
N SER A 48 -6.48 -0.52 -8.94
CA SER A 48 -5.91 -1.36 -10.01
C SER A 48 -5.96 -2.87 -9.70
N TYR A 49 -6.48 -3.22 -8.53
CA TYR A 49 -6.66 -4.59 -8.03
C TYR A 49 -7.68 -4.58 -6.89
N ASP A 50 -8.34 -5.69 -6.60
CA ASP A 50 -9.26 -5.79 -5.46
C ASP A 50 -8.50 -5.83 -4.11
N SER A 51 -8.85 -4.97 -3.15
CA SER A 51 -8.25 -4.97 -1.81
C SER A 51 -8.40 -6.30 -1.06
N SER A 52 -9.42 -7.10 -1.42
CA SER A 52 -9.66 -8.43 -0.87
C SER A 52 -8.49 -9.40 -1.02
N ARG A 53 -7.59 -9.12 -1.96
CA ARG A 53 -6.38 -9.91 -2.22
C ARG A 53 -5.40 -9.87 -1.03
N PHE A 54 -5.36 -8.75 -0.30
CA PHE A 54 -4.59 -8.62 0.94
C PHE A 54 -5.41 -8.95 2.19
N THR A 55 -6.68 -8.52 2.26
CA THR A 55 -7.48 -8.73 3.47
C THR A 55 -7.78 -10.21 3.75
N LYS A 56 -7.90 -11.05 2.71
CA LYS A 56 -8.07 -12.51 2.86
C LYS A 56 -6.88 -13.21 3.53
N ILE A 57 -5.70 -12.61 3.52
CA ILE A 57 -4.51 -13.14 4.20
C ILE A 57 -4.21 -12.44 5.53
N GLY A 58 -5.18 -11.69 6.07
CA GLY A 58 -5.07 -11.02 7.37
C GLY A 58 -4.36 -9.67 7.35
N ILE A 59 -4.09 -9.09 6.17
CA ILE A 59 -3.46 -7.78 6.04
C ILE A 59 -4.55 -6.72 5.90
N ASN A 60 -4.58 -5.73 6.81
CA ASN A 60 -5.51 -4.61 6.72
C ASN A 60 -5.24 -3.80 5.45
N HIS A 61 -6.29 -3.27 4.83
CA HIS A 61 -6.15 -2.49 3.60
C HIS A 61 -6.94 -1.18 3.68
N TYR A 62 -6.28 -0.07 3.35
CA TYR A 62 -6.90 1.26 3.34
C TYR A 62 -6.68 1.96 2.00
N ASP A 63 -7.78 2.44 1.44
CA ASP A 63 -7.78 3.33 0.29
C ASP A 63 -7.77 4.79 0.75
N ILE A 64 -6.69 5.50 0.43
CA ILE A 64 -6.55 6.93 0.68
C ILE A 64 -6.18 7.60 -0.64
N TYR A 65 -7.17 7.79 -1.50
CA TYR A 65 -6.96 8.33 -2.84
C TYR A 65 -6.32 9.72 -2.81
N LEU A 66 -5.18 9.83 -3.49
CA LEU A 66 -4.43 11.04 -3.77
C LEU A 66 -4.35 11.20 -5.30
N PRO A 67 -4.86 12.30 -5.88
CA PRO A 67 -4.71 12.55 -7.31
C PRO A 67 -3.23 12.58 -7.73
N ASP A 68 -2.90 11.95 -8.85
CA ASP A 68 -1.53 11.86 -9.38
C ASP A 68 -0.91 13.26 -9.52
N GLY A 69 0.29 13.46 -8.96
CA GLY A 69 1.04 14.72 -9.05
C GLY A 69 0.52 15.85 -8.16
N SER A 70 -0.46 15.59 -7.30
CA SER A 70 -1.03 16.58 -6.37
C SER A 70 -0.38 16.53 -4.98
N VAL A 71 -0.58 17.61 -4.22
CA VAL A 71 -0.25 17.66 -2.79
C VAL A 71 -1.45 17.11 -2.00
N PRO A 72 -1.24 16.25 -0.99
CA PRO A 72 -2.32 15.73 -0.18
C PRO A 72 -3.09 16.83 0.54
N SER A 73 -4.42 16.80 0.45
CA SER A 73 -5.26 17.64 1.30
C SER A 73 -5.01 17.33 2.78
N ARG A 74 -5.30 18.31 3.67
CA ARG A 74 -5.19 18.09 5.12
C ARG A 74 -5.97 16.86 5.58
N LYS A 75 -7.14 16.59 5.00
CA LYS A 75 -7.95 15.40 5.30
C LYS A 75 -7.23 14.10 4.96
N VAL A 76 -6.59 14.04 3.80
CA VAL A 76 -5.80 12.87 3.36
C VAL A 76 -4.59 12.68 4.26
N LEU A 77 -3.86 13.77 4.54
CA LEU A 77 -2.69 13.76 5.42
C LEU A 77 -3.06 13.26 6.83
N TYR A 78 -4.06 13.85 7.48
CA TYR A 78 -4.46 13.43 8.82
C TYR A 78 -4.98 12.01 8.87
N ARG A 79 -5.67 11.54 7.82
CA ARG A 79 -6.09 10.14 7.75
C ARG A 79 -4.89 9.19 7.65
N PHE A 80 -3.89 9.51 6.83
CA PHE A 80 -2.66 8.73 6.74
C PHE A 80 -1.90 8.70 8.07
N LEU A 81 -1.76 9.85 8.73
CA LEU A 81 -1.10 9.97 10.04
C LEU A 81 -1.84 9.16 11.10
N TYR A 82 -3.16 9.31 11.20
CA TYR A 82 -3.97 8.55 12.15
C TYR A 82 -3.80 7.04 11.98
N ILE A 83 -3.92 6.52 10.74
CA ILE A 83 -3.70 5.09 10.47
C ILE A 83 -2.28 4.69 10.86
N SER A 84 -1.29 5.54 10.56
CA SER A 84 0.11 5.26 10.89
C SER A 84 0.39 5.19 12.38
N GLU A 85 -0.30 6.00 13.18
CA GLU A 85 -0.18 6.08 14.63
C GLU A 85 -0.88 4.90 15.33
N VAL A 86 -2.08 4.52 14.88
CA VAL A 86 -2.88 3.46 15.52
C VAL A 86 -2.51 2.05 15.06
N THR A 87 -1.89 1.89 13.89
CA THR A 87 -1.46 0.58 13.41
C THR A 87 -0.26 0.07 14.19
N ASN A 88 -0.47 -1.08 14.84
CA ASN A 88 0.60 -1.86 15.42
C ASN A 88 1.27 -2.72 14.33
N GLY A 89 2.57 -2.53 14.14
CA GLY A 89 3.38 -3.20 13.12
C GLY A 89 3.64 -2.37 11.84
N PRO A 90 4.44 -2.92 10.91
CA PRO A 90 4.80 -2.26 9.67
C PRO A 90 3.65 -2.02 8.68
N ILE A 91 3.75 -0.91 7.95
CA ILE A 91 2.79 -0.45 6.95
C ILE A 91 3.46 -0.41 5.59
N ALA A 92 2.90 -1.12 4.63
CA ALA A 92 3.30 -1.07 3.23
C ALA A 92 2.47 -0.02 2.47
N VAL A 93 3.14 0.97 1.89
CA VAL A 93 2.50 2.08 1.16
C VAL A 93 2.87 2.00 -0.31
N HIS A 94 1.88 2.14 -1.19
CA HIS A 94 2.12 2.24 -2.63
C HIS A 94 1.25 3.31 -3.29
N CYS A 95 1.73 3.75 -4.45
CA CYS A 95 1.03 4.60 -5.39
C CYS A 95 1.32 4.08 -6.82
N LYS A 96 0.76 4.74 -7.83
CA LYS A 96 1.10 4.47 -9.22
C LYS A 96 2.42 5.17 -9.55
N VAL A 97 3.47 4.39 -9.82
CA VAL A 97 4.73 4.92 -10.34
C VAL A 97 4.58 5.05 -11.85
N ARG A 98 4.47 6.28 -12.38
CA ARG A 98 4.66 6.52 -13.81
C ARG A 98 6.16 6.42 -14.08
N LYS A 99 6.55 5.58 -15.05
CA LYS A 99 7.89 5.68 -15.65
C LYS A 99 7.96 6.94 -16.49
#